data_AF-A0A0K1RDR0-F1
#
_entry.id   AF-A0A0K1RDR0-F1
#
_cell.length_a   1.000
_cell.length_b   1.000
_cell.length_c   1.000
_cell.angle_alpha   90.00
_cell.angle_beta   90.00
_cell.angle_gamma   90.00
#
_symmetry.space_group_name_H-M   'P 1'
#
loop_
_entity.id
_entity.type
_entity.pdbx_description
1 polymer ?
#
loop_
_entity_poly.entity_id
_entity_poly.type
_entity_poly.pdbx_seq_one_letter_code
_entity_poly.pdbx_strand_id
1 'polypeptide(L)'
;MRSFKDINNIDFSIVRERALRNIREDLIAEWSDRFDAMEINDAFDAVLRSRRAGAKVEDFLPVLVEKEMKNRLYAGELFPASA
;
A
#
# COMPACT_ATOMS: atom_id res chain seq x y z
N MET A 1 -9.43 -1.50 -17.61
CA MET A 1 -8.78 -0.73 -16.54
C MET A 1 -9.04 0.75 -16.83
N ARG A 2 -9.82 1.47 -16.02
CA ARG A 2 -10.13 2.90 -16.28
C ARG A 2 -9.06 3.75 -15.60
N SER A 3 -8.15 4.32 -16.39
CA SER A 3 -7.29 5.43 -15.94
C SER A 3 -8.21 6.64 -15.73
N PHE A 4 -8.24 7.16 -14.50
CA PHE A 4 -8.91 8.41 -14.20
C PHE A 4 -7.99 9.54 -14.62
N LYS A 5 -8.45 10.27 -15.64
CA LYS A 5 -7.80 11.48 -16.12
C LYS A 5 -8.56 12.68 -15.58
N ASP A 6 -7.86 13.70 -15.11
CA ASP A 6 -8.50 14.96 -14.73
C ASP A 6 -8.95 15.75 -15.97
N ILE A 7 -9.51 16.94 -15.72
CA ILE A 7 -9.85 17.93 -16.75
C ILE A 7 -8.67 18.35 -17.63
N ASN A 8 -7.42 18.10 -17.20
CA ASN A 8 -6.19 18.37 -17.94
C ASN A 8 -5.58 17.12 -18.61
N ASN A 9 -6.32 16.00 -18.64
CA ASN A 9 -5.87 14.73 -19.23
C ASN A 9 -4.61 14.14 -18.55
N ILE A 10 -4.33 14.50 -17.29
CA ILE A 10 -3.20 13.96 -16.53
C ILE A 10 -3.54 12.54 -16.05
N ASP A 11 -2.66 11.58 -16.35
CA ASP A 11 -2.78 10.20 -15.91
C ASP A 11 -2.06 10.00 -14.57
N PHE A 12 -2.84 9.95 -13.48
CA PHE A 12 -2.30 9.80 -12.13
C PHE A 12 -1.85 8.37 -11.80
N SER A 13 -2.04 7.40 -12.71
CA SER A 13 -1.60 6.02 -12.48
C SER A 13 -0.09 5.92 -12.24
N ILE A 14 0.72 6.65 -13.01
CA ILE A 14 2.19 6.68 -12.88
C ILE A 14 2.60 7.23 -11.51
N VAL A 15 1.97 8.33 -11.08
CA VAL A 15 2.26 8.97 -9.78
C VAL A 15 1.87 8.03 -8.65
N ARG A 16 0.71 7.38 -8.76
CA ARG A 16 0.21 6.41 -7.77
C ARG A 16 1.10 5.19 -7.65
N GLU A 17 1.55 4.61 -8.75
CA GLU A 17 2.47 3.46 -8.75
C GLU A 17 3.83 3.83 -8.13
N ARG A 18 4.33 5.03 -8.45
CA ARG A 18 5.55 5.56 -7.82
C ARG A 18 5.36 5.75 -6.32
N ALA A 19 4.24 6.32 -5.89
CA ALA A 19 3.93 6.51 -4.48
C ALA A 19 3.87 5.16 -3.73
N LEU A 20 3.19 4.15 -4.30
CA LEU A 20 3.12 2.81 -3.70
C LEU A 20 4.49 2.15 -3.58
N ARG A 21 5.35 2.29 -4.59
CA ARG A 21 6.72 1.76 -4.52
C ARG A 21 7.53 2.46 -3.44
N ASN A 22 7.50 3.79 -3.40
CA ASN A 22 8.24 4.56 -2.39
C ASN A 22 7.78 4.19 -0.97
N ILE A 23 6.46 4.11 -0.72
CA ILE A 23 5.92 3.70 0.59
C ILE A 23 6.43 2.31 0.97
N ARG A 24 6.46 1.35 0.03
CA ARG A 24 6.97 0.01 0.29
C ARG A 24 8.45 0.03 0.69
N GLU A 25 9.28 0.76 -0.06
CA GLU A 25 10.71 0.90 0.22
C GLU A 25 10.94 1.56 1.59
N ASP A 26 10.19 2.61 1.90
CA ASP A 26 10.26 3.33 3.19
C ASP A 26 9.88 2.41 4.36
N LEU A 27 8.79 1.63 4.24
CA LEU A 27 8.36 0.70 5.27
C LEU A 27 9.38 -0.43 5.51
N ILE A 28 9.98 -0.97 4.45
CA ILE A 28 11.03 -1.98 4.59
C ILE A 28 12.26 -1.39 5.26
N ALA A 29 12.68 -0.19 4.85
CA ALA A 29 13.85 0.47 5.45
C ALA A 29 13.63 0.77 6.94
N GLU A 30 12.43 1.22 7.33
CA GLU A 30 12.11 1.58 8.70
C GLU A 30 11.92 0.37 9.63
N TRP A 31 11.42 -0.77 9.13
CA TRP A 31 10.98 -1.90 9.98
C TRP A 31 11.78 -3.20 9.79
N SER A 32 12.80 -3.19 8.93
CA SER A 32 13.67 -4.36 8.67
C SER A 32 14.48 -4.83 9.89
N ASP A 33 14.54 -4.03 10.97
CA ASP A 33 15.13 -4.43 12.25
C ASP A 33 14.24 -5.42 13.02
N ARG A 34 12.92 -5.42 12.74
CA ARG A 34 11.91 -6.19 13.49
C ARG A 34 11.20 -7.25 12.66
N PHE A 35 11.00 -7.01 11.38
CA PHE A 35 10.29 -7.91 10.48
C PHE A 35 11.15 -8.22 9.27
N ASP A 36 11.00 -9.43 8.72
CA ASP A 36 11.68 -9.77 7.48
C ASP A 36 11.11 -8.95 6.32
N ALA A 37 11.98 -8.49 5.42
CA ALA A 37 11.58 -7.68 4.28
C ALA A 37 10.58 -8.42 3.37
N MET A 38 10.66 -9.75 3.26
CA MET A 38 9.70 -10.57 2.52
C MET A 38 8.32 -10.55 3.19
N GLU A 39 8.27 -10.63 4.53
CA GLU A 39 7.01 -10.55 5.28
C GLU A 39 6.33 -9.19 5.11
N ILE A 40 7.10 -8.10 5.15
CA ILE A 40 6.59 -6.75 4.89
C ILE A 40 6.04 -6.65 3.45
N ASN A 41 6.75 -7.20 2.46
CA ASN A 41 6.31 -7.22 1.07
C ASN A 41 4.99 -7.98 0.88
N ASP A 42 4.89 -9.18 1.44
CA ASP A 42 3.70 -10.02 1.32
C ASP A 42 2.48 -9.37 1.99
N ALA A 43 2.69 -8.79 3.18
CA ALA A 43 1.65 -8.03 3.88
C ALA A 43 1.22 -6.79 3.09
N PHE A 44 2.18 -6.05 2.52
CA PHE A 44 1.90 -4.89 1.67
C PHE A 44 1.05 -5.27 0.46
N ASP A 45 1.40 -6.34 -0.24
CA ASP A 45 0.66 -6.80 -1.42
C ASP A 45 -0.74 -7.29 -1.04
N ALA A 46 -0.91 -7.93 0.12
CA ALA A 46 -2.22 -8.31 0.64
C ALA A 46 -3.09 -7.08 0.96
N VAL A 47 -2.52 -6.07 1.63
CA VAL A 47 -3.21 -4.80 1.93
C VAL A 47 -3.59 -4.08 0.64
N LEU A 48 -2.65 -3.95 -0.31
CA LEU A 48 -2.89 -3.30 -1.59
C LEU A 48 -4.02 -3.98 -2.37
N ARG A 49 -4.02 -5.32 -2.47
CA ARG A 49 -5.10 -6.06 -3.12
C ARG A 49 -6.46 -5.79 -2.45
N SER A 50 -6.51 -5.87 -1.12
CA SER A 50 -7.73 -5.64 -0.34
C SER A 50 -8.27 -4.21 -0.53
N ARG A 51 -7.42 -3.20 -0.37
CA ARG A 51 -7.81 -1.79 -0.52
C ARG A 51 -8.20 -1.46 -1.96
N ARG A 52 -7.50 -2.01 -2.96
CA ARG A 52 -7.84 -1.82 -4.38
C ARG A 52 -9.21 -2.40 -4.72
N ALA A 53 -9.57 -3.57 -4.18
CA ALA A 53 -10.88 -4.19 -4.43
C ALA A 53 -12.05 -3.35 -3.90
N GLY A 54 -11.85 -2.60 -2.82
CA GLY A 54 -12.87 -1.73 -2.20
C GLY A 54 -12.82 -0.25 -2.61
N ALA A 55 -11.82 0.18 -3.37
CA ALA A 55 -11.60 1.59 -3.67
C ALA A 55 -12.57 2.09 -4.75
N LYS A 56 -13.41 3.07 -4.40
CA LYS A 56 -14.20 3.83 -5.38
C LYS A 56 -13.39 4.94 -6.06
N VAL A 57 -12.35 5.43 -5.39
CA VAL A 57 -11.41 6.44 -5.86
C VAL A 57 -10.00 5.91 -5.63
N GLU A 58 -9.27 5.61 -6.70
CA GLU A 58 -7.96 4.96 -6.61
C GLU A 58 -6.84 5.92 -6.17
N ASP A 59 -7.05 7.24 -6.23
CA ASP A 59 -6.02 8.23 -5.93
C ASP A 59 -5.62 8.26 -4.45
N PHE A 60 -6.54 7.84 -3.57
CA PHE A 60 -6.28 7.71 -2.12
C PHE A 60 -5.69 6.34 -1.75
N LEU A 61 -5.53 5.42 -2.71
CA LEU A 61 -5.02 4.08 -2.46
C LEU A 61 -3.66 4.08 -1.74
N PRO A 62 -2.65 4.90 -2.12
CA PRO A 62 -1.37 4.93 -1.42
C PRO A 62 -1.51 5.25 0.07
N VAL A 63 -2.29 6.29 0.42
CA VAL A 63 -2.50 6.72 1.80
C VAL A 63 -3.22 5.66 2.63
N LEU A 64 -4.21 4.99 2.05
CA LEU A 64 -4.95 3.91 2.72
C LEU A 64 -4.08 2.67 2.96
N VAL A 65 -3.21 2.33 2.01
CA VAL A 65 -2.27 1.22 2.14
C VAL A 65 -1.22 1.52 3.21
N GLU A 66 -0.61 2.71 3.16
CA GLU A 66 0.39 3.14 4.14
C GLU A 66 -0.18 3.11 5.56
N LYS A 67 -1.36 3.69 5.78
CA LYS A 67 -2.00 3.74 7.09
C LYS A 67 -2.25 2.33 7.65
N GLU A 68 -2.79 1.44 6.83
CA GLU A 68 -3.06 0.06 7.23
C GLU A 68 -1.77 -0.70 7.55
N MET A 69 -0.73 -0.55 6.72
CA MET A 69 0.56 -1.18 6.97
C MET A 69 1.19 -0.70 8.27
N LYS A 70 1.19 0.62 8.52
CA LYS A 70 1.69 1.18 9.77
C LYS A 70 0.94 0.62 10.97
N ASN A 71 -0.40 0.54 10.91
CA ASN A 71 -1.18 -0.06 11.98
C ASN A 71 -0.76 -1.51 12.29
N ARG A 72 -0.55 -2.33 11.25
CA ARG A 72 -0.11 -3.73 11.38
C ARG A 72 1.29 -3.86 11.95
N LEU A 73 2.22 -3.05 11.46
CA LEU A 73 3.60 -3.01 11.93
C LEU A 73 3.68 -2.57 13.40
N TYR A 74 2.92 -1.54 13.80
CA TYR A 74 2.84 -1.10 15.19
C TYR A 74 2.17 -2.14 16.11
N ALA A 75 1.18 -2.88 15.62
CA ALA A 75 0.54 -3.96 16.36
C ALA A 75 1.40 -5.24 16.43
N GLY A 76 2.39 -5.37 15.55
CA GLY A 76 3.16 -6.59 15.39
C GLY A 76 2.40 -7.71 14.66
N GLU A 77 1.33 -7.36 13.93
CA GLU A 77 0.40 -8.29 13.29
C GLU A 77 0.33 -8.00 11.78
N LEU A 78 1.31 -8.49 11.02
CA LEU A 78 1.38 -8.26 9.55
C LEU A 78 0.25 -8.95 8.77
N PHE A 79 -0.21 -10.09 9.28
CA PHE A 79 -1.29 -10.87 8.70
C PHE A 79 -2.44 -10.95 9.68
N PRO A 80 -3.70 -10.87 9.22
CA PRO A 80 -4.82 -11.16 10.10
C PRO A 80 -4.63 -12.54 10.69
N ALA A 81 -4.82 -12.69 12.01
CA ALA A 81 -4.92 -14.00 12.62
C ALA A 81 -5.94 -14.81 11.83
N SER A 82 -5.52 -15.92 11.23
CA SER A 82 -6.40 -16.80 10.45
C SER A 82 -7.65 -17.10 11.28
N ALA A 83 -8.79 -16.60 10.82
CA ALA A 83 -10.10 -16.90 11.38
C ALA A 83 -10.68 -18.17 10.75
#